data_AF-K1YFQ6-F1
#
_entry.id   AF-K1YFQ6-F1
#
_cell.length_a   1.000
_cell.length_b   1.000
_cell.length_c   1.000
_cell.angle_alpha   90.00
_cell.angle_beta   90.00
_cell.angle_gamma   90.00
#
_symmetry.space_group_name_H-M   'P 1'
#
loop_
_entity.id
_entity.type
_entity.pdbx_description
1 polymer ?
#
loop_
_entity_poly.entity_id
_entity_poly.type
_entity_poly.pdbx_seq_one_letter_code
_entity_poly.pdbx_strand_id
1 'polypeptide(L)'
;MAIEKKWIVKEPGNPAVVRQLATELGVDMALANLLAQRGIKTFADAKSFFRPKLEELHDPFLLKDMDKAVERLEVALDTSEKILVYGDYDVDGTTAVALVFSFLRNIHSNLGYYIPDRYDEGYGVSYKGIDWAKENGYSLVIALDCGIKAVEKVAYAKSLGIEFIICDHHLPDDRLPDAVAVLDPKRPDCNYPFDDLSGCGVGFKFMQALASVRHIPFIHLMPLLDLLVVSIASDLVIMTGENRILAHFGLQQLNESPRKGLLSIIKLSGLEKHVITIDDIVFKIGPRINAAGRMESGKTAVDLLISRSDDDAKSIGDTINTHNNDRKSIDREITLEAIEMAATASDFATRNSTVLYNPTWHKGVLGIVASRLVET
;
A
#
# COMPACT_ATOMS: atom_id res chain seq x y z
N MET A 1 13.02 29.86 -13.14
CA MET A 1 12.19 31.05 -12.85
C MET A 1 11.29 30.68 -11.70
N ALA A 2 11.12 31.54 -10.69
CA ALA A 2 10.23 31.21 -9.58
C ALA A 2 8.80 31.01 -10.11
N ILE A 3 8.25 29.81 -9.93
CA ILE A 3 6.86 29.50 -10.25
C ILE A 3 5.99 30.52 -9.50
N GLU A 4 5.11 31.21 -10.22
CA GLU A 4 4.18 32.16 -9.61
C GLU A 4 3.25 31.40 -8.65
N LYS A 5 3.44 31.61 -7.35
CA LYS A 5 2.61 30.95 -6.33
C LYS A 5 1.26 31.64 -6.24
N LYS A 6 0.21 30.97 -6.72
CA LYS A 6 -1.17 31.45 -6.59
C LYS A 6 -1.75 31.05 -5.23
N TRP A 7 -2.06 32.04 -4.40
CA TRP A 7 -2.81 31.82 -3.17
C TRP A 7 -4.30 31.66 -3.51
N ILE A 8 -4.87 30.49 -3.18
CA ILE A 8 -6.28 30.19 -3.42
C ILE A 8 -6.94 30.00 -2.05
N VAL A 9 -7.77 30.97 -1.66
CA VAL A 9 -8.58 30.85 -0.44
C VAL A 9 -9.74 29.90 -0.74
N LYS A 10 -9.84 28.81 0.03
CA LYS A 10 -11.00 27.90 -0.08
C LYS A 10 -12.27 28.61 0.38
N GLU A 11 -13.36 28.39 -0.34
CA GLU A 11 -14.69 28.85 0.04
C GLU A 11 -15.04 28.39 1.46
N PRO A 12 -15.65 29.25 2.30
CA PRO A 12 -16.06 28.87 3.64
C PRO A 12 -17.11 27.76 3.61
N GLY A 13 -17.14 26.94 4.66
CA GLY A 13 -18.19 25.96 4.86
C GLY A 13 -19.56 26.63 5.01
N ASN A 14 -20.64 25.86 4.78
CA ASN A 14 -22.00 26.36 4.96
C ASN A 14 -22.17 26.98 6.37
N PRO A 15 -22.52 28.26 6.52
CA PRO A 15 -22.55 28.93 7.82
C PRO A 15 -23.46 28.27 8.86
N ALA A 16 -24.55 27.62 8.43
CA ALA A 16 -25.43 26.88 9.34
C ALA A 16 -24.74 25.62 9.89
N VAL A 17 -24.08 24.85 9.02
CA VAL A 17 -23.27 23.67 9.41
C VAL A 17 -22.14 24.06 10.34
N VAL A 18 -21.42 25.15 10.04
CA VAL A 18 -20.31 25.62 10.88
C VAL A 18 -20.79 26.00 12.28
N ARG A 19 -21.88 26.77 12.40
CA ARG A 19 -22.44 27.14 13.72
C ARG A 19 -22.93 25.92 14.50
N GLN A 20 -23.56 24.96 13.82
CA GLN A 20 -24.00 23.72 14.43
C GLN A 20 -22.82 22.93 14.98
N LEU A 21 -21.79 22.68 14.16
CA LEU A 21 -20.58 21.96 14.57
C LEU A 21 -19.84 22.66 15.72
N ALA A 22 -19.67 23.99 15.65
CA ALA A 22 -19.03 24.75 16.71
C ALA A 22 -19.75 24.57 18.05
N THR A 23 -21.08 24.60 18.03
CA THR A 23 -21.92 24.43 19.22
C THR A 23 -21.88 22.99 19.75
N GLU A 24 -22.10 22.00 18.88
CA GLU A 24 -22.19 20.58 19.26
C GLU A 24 -20.83 20.01 19.72
N LEU A 25 -19.72 20.46 19.13
CA LEU A 25 -18.37 20.01 19.49
C LEU A 25 -17.70 20.88 20.57
N GLY A 26 -18.23 22.06 20.86
CA GLY A 26 -17.63 23.01 21.78
C GLY A 26 -16.29 23.58 21.28
N VAL A 27 -16.18 23.84 19.97
CA VAL A 27 -14.95 24.34 19.32
C VAL A 27 -15.17 25.69 18.67
N ASP A 28 -14.09 26.41 18.39
CA ASP A 28 -14.14 27.70 17.71
C ASP A 28 -14.70 27.60 16.27
N MET A 29 -15.34 28.68 15.80
CA MET A 29 -15.91 28.78 14.44
C MET A 29 -14.87 28.52 13.34
N ALA A 30 -13.60 28.89 13.54
CA ALA A 30 -12.54 28.61 12.59
C ALA A 30 -12.27 27.11 12.46
N LEU A 31 -12.25 26.37 13.57
CA LEU A 31 -12.07 24.92 13.58
C LEU A 31 -13.29 24.22 12.98
N ALA A 32 -14.51 24.65 13.33
CA ALA A 32 -15.74 24.13 12.73
C ALA A 32 -15.80 24.39 11.21
N ASN A 33 -15.31 25.55 10.75
CA ASN A 33 -15.21 25.86 9.32
C ASN A 33 -14.23 24.91 8.61
N LEU A 34 -13.08 24.64 9.22
CA LEU A 34 -12.09 23.70 8.71
C LEU A 34 -12.63 22.26 8.63
N LEU A 35 -13.50 21.84 9.55
CA LEU A 35 -14.18 20.54 9.52
C LEU A 35 -15.19 20.49 8.37
N ALA A 36 -16.05 21.51 8.24
CA ALA A 36 -17.03 21.60 7.17
C ALA A 36 -16.38 21.61 5.78
N GLN A 37 -15.24 22.31 5.62
CA GLN A 37 -14.45 22.32 4.38
C GLN A 37 -13.82 20.97 4.04
N ARG A 38 -13.69 20.05 5.01
CA ARG A 38 -13.19 18.68 4.84
C ARG A 38 -14.31 17.64 4.78
N GLY A 39 -15.56 18.08 4.64
CA GLY A 39 -16.71 17.18 4.47
C GLY A 39 -17.30 16.64 5.78
N ILE A 40 -16.75 17.00 6.94
CA ILE A 40 -17.34 16.69 8.25
C ILE A 40 -18.46 17.69 8.50
N LYS A 41 -19.71 17.24 8.42
CA LYS A 41 -20.90 18.12 8.43
C LYS A 41 -21.80 17.91 9.64
N THR A 42 -21.63 16.82 10.37
CA THR A 42 -22.44 16.50 11.55
C THR A 42 -21.57 16.13 12.76
N PHE A 43 -22.14 16.19 13.97
CA PHE A 43 -21.49 15.61 15.15
C PHE A 43 -21.15 14.13 14.98
N ALA A 44 -21.99 13.36 14.27
CA ALA A 44 -21.73 11.95 14.00
C ALA A 44 -20.48 11.77 13.13
N ASP A 45 -20.33 12.55 12.06
CA ASP A 45 -19.14 12.55 11.21
C ASP A 45 -17.88 12.87 12.02
N ALA A 46 -17.95 13.92 12.85
CA ALA A 46 -16.84 14.33 13.69
C ALA A 46 -16.48 13.26 14.72
N LYS A 47 -17.50 12.66 15.36
CA LYS A 47 -17.32 11.58 16.32
C LYS A 47 -16.65 10.37 15.69
N SER A 48 -17.10 9.90 14.52
CA SER A 48 -16.47 8.78 13.82
C SER A 48 -15.02 9.12 13.44
N PHE A 49 -14.76 10.33 12.93
CA PHE A 49 -13.42 10.76 12.55
C PHE A 49 -12.44 10.86 13.72
N PHE A 50 -12.87 11.41 14.87
CA PHE A 50 -11.99 11.63 16.03
C PHE A 50 -12.00 10.49 17.05
N ARG A 51 -12.98 9.60 17.00
CA ARG A 51 -13.10 8.43 17.90
C ARG A 51 -13.36 7.17 17.07
N PRO A 52 -12.38 6.73 16.25
CA PRO A 52 -12.55 5.59 15.38
C PRO A 52 -12.85 4.32 16.16
N LYS A 53 -13.66 3.44 15.58
CA LYS A 53 -14.09 2.18 16.19
C LYS A 53 -13.96 1.05 15.18
N LEU A 54 -13.46 -0.10 15.61
CA LEU A 54 -13.31 -1.27 14.74
C LEU A 54 -14.67 -1.80 14.26
N GLU A 55 -15.72 -1.62 15.05
CA GLU A 55 -17.08 -2.02 14.68
C GLU A 55 -17.69 -1.15 13.57
N GLU A 56 -17.07 -0.02 13.23
CA GLU A 56 -17.48 0.86 12.12
C GLU A 56 -16.81 0.46 10.79
N LEU A 57 -15.95 -0.57 10.76
CA LEU A 57 -15.45 -1.14 9.51
C LEU A 57 -16.62 -1.75 8.71
N HIS A 58 -16.58 -1.60 7.39
CA HIS A 58 -17.63 -2.12 6.53
C HIS A 58 -17.58 -3.65 6.47
N ASP A 59 -18.72 -4.28 6.18
CA ASP A 59 -18.76 -5.71 5.94
C ASP A 59 -17.93 -6.05 4.68
N PRO A 60 -16.88 -6.89 4.78
CA PRO A 60 -16.05 -7.23 3.63
C PRO A 60 -16.84 -7.90 2.49
N PHE A 61 -17.97 -8.55 2.76
CA PHE A 61 -18.82 -9.18 1.73
C PHE A 61 -19.59 -8.17 0.87
N LEU A 62 -19.55 -6.88 1.21
CA LEU A 62 -20.02 -5.82 0.31
C LEU A 62 -19.06 -5.58 -0.87
N LEU A 63 -17.81 -6.06 -0.77
CA LEU A 63 -16.83 -5.96 -1.85
C LEU A 63 -17.16 -7.00 -2.92
N LYS A 64 -17.25 -6.55 -4.18
CA LYS A 64 -17.64 -7.40 -5.30
C LYS A 64 -16.70 -8.60 -5.44
N ASP A 65 -17.28 -9.79 -5.64
CA ASP A 65 -16.61 -11.09 -5.73
C ASP A 65 -15.90 -11.59 -4.44
N MET A 66 -16.10 -10.95 -3.29
CA MET A 66 -15.55 -11.41 -2.01
C MET A 66 -16.02 -12.82 -1.65
N ASP A 67 -17.28 -13.14 -1.92
CA ASP A 67 -17.86 -14.48 -1.78
C ASP A 67 -17.09 -15.53 -2.57
N LYS A 68 -16.85 -15.28 -3.86
CA LYS A 68 -16.09 -16.18 -4.75
C LYS A 68 -14.63 -16.32 -4.32
N ALA A 69 -14.00 -15.22 -3.90
CA ALA A 69 -12.62 -15.24 -3.44
C ALA A 69 -12.47 -16.12 -2.19
N VAL A 70 -13.37 -15.97 -1.22
CA VAL A 70 -13.36 -16.78 0.00
C VAL A 70 -13.67 -18.24 -0.30
N GLU A 71 -14.69 -18.53 -1.11
CA GLU A 71 -15.04 -19.91 -1.50
C GLU A 71 -13.84 -20.61 -2.17
N ARG A 72 -13.17 -19.93 -3.11
CA ARG A 72 -12.03 -20.50 -3.80
C ARG A 72 -10.83 -20.74 -2.88
N LEU A 73 -10.58 -19.82 -1.96
CA LEU A 73 -9.51 -19.96 -0.98
C LEU A 73 -9.81 -21.08 0.02
N GLU A 74 -11.04 -21.21 0.51
CA GLU A 74 -11.47 -22.34 1.35
C GLU A 74 -11.18 -23.68 0.68
N VAL A 75 -11.52 -23.83 -0.60
CA VAL A 75 -11.19 -25.04 -1.36
C VAL A 75 -9.68 -25.29 -1.35
N ALA A 76 -8.84 -24.30 -1.66
CA ALA A 76 -7.39 -24.49 -1.65
C ALA A 76 -6.84 -24.87 -0.26
N LEU A 77 -7.39 -24.29 0.80
CA LEU A 77 -7.00 -24.60 2.17
C LEU A 77 -7.38 -26.04 2.54
N ASP A 78 -8.60 -26.47 2.22
CA ASP A 78 -9.13 -27.79 2.57
C ASP A 78 -8.50 -28.91 1.74
N THR A 79 -8.17 -28.65 0.47
CA THR A 79 -7.47 -29.60 -0.41
C THR A 79 -5.95 -29.54 -0.27
N SER A 80 -5.43 -28.66 0.60
CA SER A 80 -4.01 -28.44 0.83
C SER A 80 -3.23 -28.04 -0.44
N GLU A 81 -3.86 -27.30 -1.35
CA GLU A 81 -3.23 -26.76 -2.56
C GLU A 81 -2.04 -25.85 -2.23
N LYS A 82 -1.08 -25.77 -3.15
CA LYS A 82 0.00 -24.77 -3.07
C LYS A 82 -0.53 -23.41 -3.49
N ILE A 83 -0.48 -22.45 -2.57
CA ILE A 83 -0.92 -21.06 -2.76
C ILE A 83 0.29 -20.13 -2.83
N LEU A 84 0.33 -19.29 -3.86
CA LEU A 84 1.36 -18.25 -4.02
C LEU A 84 0.76 -16.87 -3.70
N VAL A 85 1.31 -16.19 -2.69
CA VAL A 85 0.97 -14.80 -2.39
C VAL A 85 1.86 -13.89 -3.24
N TYR A 86 1.28 -13.21 -4.22
CA TYR A 86 1.98 -12.41 -5.21
C TYR A 86 1.68 -10.93 -4.97
N GLY A 87 2.67 -10.04 -5.05
CA GLY A 87 2.38 -8.60 -5.01
C GLY A 87 3.49 -7.76 -5.59
N ASP A 88 3.25 -6.46 -5.73
CA ASP A 88 4.22 -5.55 -6.32
C ASP A 88 5.40 -5.23 -5.39
N TYR A 89 6.44 -4.61 -5.94
CA TYR A 89 7.72 -4.36 -5.27
C TYR A 89 7.77 -3.11 -4.39
N ASP A 90 6.72 -2.30 -4.38
CA ASP A 90 6.67 -1.10 -3.56
C ASP A 90 6.19 -1.38 -2.12
N VAL A 91 5.93 -0.34 -1.34
CA VAL A 91 5.58 -0.53 0.08
C VAL A 91 4.19 -1.11 0.23
N ASP A 92 3.23 -0.75 -0.63
CA ASP A 92 1.88 -1.26 -0.52
C ASP A 92 1.86 -2.75 -0.90
N GLY A 93 2.40 -3.11 -2.06
CA GLY A 93 2.52 -4.49 -2.50
C GLY A 93 3.29 -5.39 -1.51
N THR A 94 4.46 -4.95 -1.03
CA THR A 94 5.25 -5.77 -0.09
C THR A 94 4.59 -5.91 1.28
N THR A 95 3.91 -4.88 1.78
CA THR A 95 3.14 -4.98 3.03
C THR A 95 1.87 -5.81 2.85
N ALA A 96 1.19 -5.75 1.71
CA ALA A 96 0.04 -6.58 1.38
C ALA A 96 0.43 -8.07 1.38
N VAL A 97 1.51 -8.42 0.68
CA VAL A 97 2.06 -9.79 0.67
C VAL A 97 2.43 -10.23 2.07
N ALA A 98 3.15 -9.40 2.82
CA ALA A 98 3.51 -9.72 4.20
C ALA A 98 2.29 -9.92 5.10
N LEU A 99 1.20 -9.17 4.89
CA LEU A 99 -0.05 -9.24 5.65
C LEU A 99 -0.77 -10.56 5.40
N VAL A 100 -1.08 -10.83 4.13
CA VAL A 100 -1.83 -12.03 3.72
C VAL A 100 -1.02 -13.30 4.01
N PHE A 101 0.27 -13.31 3.67
CA PHE A 101 1.15 -14.45 3.99
C PHE A 101 1.24 -14.69 5.50
N SER A 102 1.33 -13.62 6.30
CA SER A 102 1.42 -13.75 7.76
C SER A 102 0.16 -14.31 8.38
N PHE A 103 -1.01 -13.97 7.86
CA PHE A 103 -2.28 -14.52 8.30
C PHE A 103 -2.40 -16.00 7.91
N LEU A 104 -2.25 -16.29 6.61
CA LEU A 104 -2.47 -17.63 6.05
C LEU A 104 -1.49 -18.66 6.61
N ARG A 105 -0.23 -18.31 6.89
CA ARG A 105 0.75 -19.30 7.42
C ARG A 105 0.39 -19.87 8.79
N ASN A 106 -0.55 -19.27 9.51
CA ASN A 106 -1.03 -19.81 10.77
C ASN A 106 -2.08 -20.92 10.57
N ILE A 107 -2.67 -21.01 9.39
CA ILE A 107 -3.74 -21.96 9.06
C ILE A 107 -3.43 -22.86 7.85
N HIS A 108 -2.35 -22.58 7.12
CA HIS A 108 -1.93 -23.34 5.94
C HIS A 108 -0.41 -23.45 5.85
N SER A 109 0.09 -24.60 5.41
CA SER A 109 1.53 -24.90 5.33
C SER A 109 2.09 -24.79 3.91
N ASN A 110 1.28 -25.00 2.87
CA ASN A 110 1.73 -25.00 1.46
C ASN A 110 1.64 -23.59 0.86
N LEU A 111 2.39 -22.66 1.44
CA LEU A 111 2.44 -21.25 1.05
C LEU A 111 3.80 -20.84 0.52
N GLY A 112 3.79 -20.01 -0.51
CA GLY A 112 4.94 -19.22 -0.93
C GLY A 112 4.54 -17.77 -1.16
N TYR A 113 5.53 -16.93 -1.44
CA TYR A 113 5.29 -15.58 -1.94
C TYR A 113 6.22 -15.25 -3.08
N TYR A 114 5.80 -14.30 -3.91
CA TYR A 114 6.55 -13.81 -5.05
C TYR A 114 6.42 -12.29 -5.15
N ILE A 115 7.55 -11.63 -5.38
CA ILE A 115 7.61 -10.20 -5.68
C ILE A 115 8.38 -10.07 -6.99
N PRO A 116 7.78 -9.47 -8.04
CA PRO A 116 8.44 -9.35 -9.33
C PRO A 116 9.65 -8.42 -9.24
N ASP A 117 10.66 -8.72 -10.06
CA ASP A 117 11.81 -7.85 -10.21
C ASP A 117 11.44 -6.61 -11.03
N ARG A 118 11.65 -5.43 -10.43
CA ARG A 118 11.30 -4.14 -11.04
C ARG A 118 11.98 -3.91 -12.40
N TYR A 119 13.17 -4.45 -12.61
CA TYR A 119 14.00 -4.20 -13.79
C TYR A 119 13.81 -5.25 -14.88
N ASP A 120 13.70 -6.51 -14.47
CA ASP A 120 13.62 -7.66 -15.38
C ASP A 120 12.18 -7.99 -15.78
N GLU A 121 11.21 -7.77 -14.89
CA GLU A 121 9.81 -8.12 -15.08
C GLU A 121 8.89 -6.90 -15.21
N GLY A 122 9.27 -5.79 -14.57
CA GLY A 122 8.47 -4.58 -14.53
C GLY A 122 7.37 -4.66 -13.48
N TYR A 123 6.39 -3.76 -13.59
CA TYR A 123 5.31 -3.61 -12.61
C TYR A 123 4.22 -4.67 -12.75
N GLY A 124 3.75 -5.18 -11.61
CA GLY A 124 2.60 -6.08 -11.49
C GLY A 124 2.85 -7.51 -12.00
N VAL A 125 1.76 -8.22 -12.31
CA VAL A 125 1.82 -9.63 -12.76
C VAL A 125 2.72 -9.75 -14.00
N SER A 126 3.60 -10.75 -14.00
CA SER A 126 4.58 -11.05 -15.06
C SER A 126 4.43 -12.48 -15.59
N TYR A 127 4.81 -12.70 -16.85
CA TYR A 127 4.86 -14.06 -17.43
C TYR A 127 5.87 -14.95 -16.68
N LYS A 128 7.05 -14.40 -16.36
CA LYS A 128 8.10 -15.06 -15.58
C LYS A 128 7.61 -15.50 -14.19
N GLY A 129 6.85 -14.66 -13.49
CA GLY A 129 6.25 -15.01 -12.20
C GLY A 129 5.21 -16.13 -12.32
N ILE A 130 4.42 -16.15 -13.41
CA ILE A 130 3.47 -17.22 -13.70
C ILE A 130 4.19 -18.53 -14.03
N ASP A 131 5.22 -18.49 -14.86
CA ASP A 131 6.03 -19.66 -15.21
C ASP A 131 6.72 -20.23 -13.96
N TRP A 132 7.29 -19.36 -13.12
CA TRP A 132 7.85 -19.74 -11.83
C TRP A 132 6.80 -20.40 -10.93
N ALA A 133 5.58 -19.85 -10.88
CA ALA A 133 4.48 -20.44 -10.12
C ALA A 133 4.16 -21.86 -10.62
N LYS A 134 4.12 -22.05 -11.95
CA LYS A 134 3.88 -23.34 -12.59
C LYS A 134 4.97 -24.35 -12.26
N GLU A 135 6.23 -23.96 -12.43
CA GLU A 135 7.41 -24.80 -12.17
C GLU A 135 7.50 -25.27 -10.72
N ASN A 136 7.02 -24.45 -9.78
CA ASN A 136 7.01 -24.76 -8.35
C ASN A 136 5.70 -25.43 -7.88
N GLY A 137 4.76 -25.68 -8.79
CA GLY A 137 3.53 -26.42 -8.56
C GLY A 137 2.46 -25.64 -7.81
N TYR A 138 2.48 -24.30 -7.86
CA TYR A 138 1.39 -23.48 -7.36
C TYR A 138 0.18 -23.58 -8.28
N SER A 139 -1.00 -23.68 -7.69
CA SER A 139 -2.28 -23.82 -8.41
C SER A 139 -3.21 -22.63 -8.20
N LEU A 140 -3.01 -21.89 -7.11
CA LEU A 140 -3.70 -20.64 -6.82
C LEU A 140 -2.69 -19.52 -6.57
N VAL A 141 -2.87 -18.40 -7.25
CA VAL A 141 -2.15 -17.15 -7.00
C VAL A 141 -3.11 -16.14 -6.38
N ILE A 142 -2.74 -15.57 -5.24
CA ILE A 142 -3.41 -14.41 -4.65
C ILE A 142 -2.56 -13.20 -4.99
N ALA A 143 -2.96 -12.43 -6.00
CA ALA A 143 -2.28 -11.21 -6.42
C ALA A 143 -2.77 -10.04 -5.56
N LEU A 144 -1.83 -9.24 -5.05
CA LEU A 144 -2.07 -8.16 -4.10
C LEU A 144 -1.43 -6.89 -4.64
N ASP A 145 -2.18 -5.78 -4.60
CA ASP A 145 -1.73 -4.48 -5.11
C ASP A 145 -1.30 -4.51 -6.59
N CYS A 146 -1.81 -5.49 -7.32
CA CYS A 146 -1.58 -5.65 -8.74
C CYS A 146 -2.57 -6.64 -9.35
N GLY A 147 -2.68 -6.60 -10.67
CA GLY A 147 -3.41 -7.60 -11.44
C GLY A 147 -4.69 -7.11 -12.08
N ILE A 148 -5.28 -5.98 -11.66
CA ILE A 148 -6.56 -5.48 -12.21
C ILE A 148 -6.51 -5.24 -13.73
N LYS A 149 -5.33 -4.97 -14.29
CA LYS A 149 -5.10 -4.79 -15.74
C LYS A 149 -4.45 -6.00 -16.42
N ALA A 150 -4.21 -7.10 -15.71
CA ALA A 150 -3.41 -8.23 -16.19
C ALA A 150 -4.21 -9.24 -17.05
N VAL A 151 -5.07 -8.76 -17.96
CA VAL A 151 -6.02 -9.59 -18.73
C VAL A 151 -5.32 -10.74 -19.47
N GLU A 152 -4.28 -10.44 -20.25
CA GLU A 152 -3.56 -11.45 -21.04
C GLU A 152 -2.78 -12.43 -20.16
N LYS A 153 -2.19 -11.93 -19.08
CA LYS A 153 -1.35 -12.74 -18.19
C LYS A 153 -2.18 -13.69 -17.35
N VAL A 154 -3.35 -13.26 -16.87
CA VAL A 154 -4.30 -14.13 -16.16
C VAL A 154 -4.86 -15.19 -17.11
N ALA A 155 -5.16 -14.83 -18.37
CA ALA A 155 -5.56 -15.81 -19.37
C ALA A 155 -4.45 -16.85 -19.65
N TYR A 156 -3.19 -16.42 -19.72
CA TYR A 156 -2.04 -17.31 -19.83
C TYR A 156 -1.90 -18.23 -18.62
N ALA A 157 -1.97 -17.71 -17.40
CA ALA A 157 -1.94 -18.50 -16.16
C ALA A 157 -3.05 -19.57 -16.15
N LYS A 158 -4.27 -19.19 -16.54
CA LYS A 158 -5.42 -20.10 -16.66
C LYS A 158 -5.14 -21.24 -17.65
N SER A 159 -4.48 -20.95 -18.78
CA SER A 159 -4.06 -21.97 -19.76
C SER A 159 -3.06 -22.99 -19.20
N LEU A 160 -2.32 -22.62 -18.15
CA LEU A 160 -1.38 -23.48 -17.42
C LEU A 160 -2.03 -24.20 -16.22
N GLY A 161 -3.32 -23.96 -15.98
CA GLY A 161 -4.05 -24.50 -14.83
C GLY A 161 -3.77 -23.77 -13.51
N ILE A 162 -3.38 -22.48 -13.59
CA ILE A 162 -3.17 -21.61 -12.43
C ILE A 162 -4.34 -20.63 -12.35
N GLU A 163 -5.01 -20.62 -11.21
CA GLU A 163 -6.10 -19.70 -10.94
C GLU A 163 -5.61 -18.47 -10.18
N PHE A 164 -6.31 -17.34 -10.38
CA PHE A 164 -6.00 -16.08 -9.73
C PHE A 164 -7.17 -15.60 -8.87
N ILE A 165 -6.85 -15.09 -7.68
CA ILE A 165 -7.67 -14.15 -6.93
C ILE A 165 -6.88 -12.83 -6.92
N ILE A 166 -7.48 -11.77 -7.43
CA ILE A 166 -6.86 -10.45 -7.50
C ILE A 166 -7.42 -9.58 -6.39
N CYS A 167 -6.56 -8.97 -5.58
CA CYS A 167 -6.89 -7.94 -4.61
C CYS A 167 -6.13 -6.67 -5.00
N ASP A 168 -6.83 -5.71 -5.57
CA ASP A 168 -6.23 -4.52 -6.16
C ASP A 168 -7.08 -3.29 -5.84
N HIS A 169 -6.52 -2.11 -6.08
CA HIS A 169 -7.15 -0.82 -5.82
C HIS A 169 -6.80 0.23 -6.89
N HIS A 170 -6.12 -0.19 -7.97
CA HIS A 170 -5.83 0.66 -9.12
C HIS A 170 -7.07 0.88 -9.98
N LEU A 171 -7.09 1.93 -10.80
CA LEU A 171 -8.23 2.15 -11.70
C LEU A 171 -8.33 1.01 -12.72
N PRO A 172 -9.46 0.29 -12.81
CA PRO A 172 -9.63 -0.78 -13.78
C PRO A 172 -9.70 -0.23 -15.21
N ASP A 173 -9.32 -1.07 -16.17
CA ASP A 173 -9.60 -0.83 -17.59
C ASP A 173 -11.01 -1.36 -17.95
N ASP A 174 -11.47 -1.12 -19.19
CA ASP A 174 -12.80 -1.54 -19.67
C ASP A 174 -13.05 -3.05 -19.54
N ARG A 175 -11.98 -3.86 -19.57
CA ARG A 175 -12.04 -5.31 -19.47
C ARG A 175 -11.26 -5.78 -18.25
N LEU A 176 -11.95 -6.49 -17.36
CA LEU A 176 -11.33 -7.16 -16.23
C LEU A 176 -10.67 -8.49 -16.64
N PRO A 177 -9.63 -8.94 -15.91
CA PRO A 177 -9.03 -10.25 -16.10
C PRO A 177 -10.02 -11.37 -15.76
N ASP A 178 -9.91 -12.49 -16.48
CA ASP A 178 -10.73 -13.69 -16.26
C ASP A 178 -10.17 -14.53 -15.08
N ALA A 179 -10.10 -13.89 -13.91
CA ALA A 179 -9.72 -14.48 -12.63
C ALA A 179 -10.95 -15.09 -11.92
N VAL A 180 -10.72 -15.93 -10.90
CA VAL A 180 -11.81 -16.50 -10.10
C VAL A 180 -12.57 -15.41 -9.35
N ALA A 181 -11.83 -14.42 -8.83
CA ALA A 181 -12.36 -13.23 -8.21
C ALA A 181 -11.44 -12.03 -8.43
N VAL A 182 -12.04 -10.84 -8.54
CA VAL A 182 -11.33 -9.56 -8.69
C VAL A 182 -11.84 -8.59 -7.63
N LEU A 183 -11.18 -8.56 -6.48
CA LEU A 183 -11.50 -7.69 -5.36
C LEU A 183 -10.87 -6.33 -5.61
N ASP A 184 -11.68 -5.38 -6.06
CA ASP A 184 -11.26 -4.00 -6.25
C ASP A 184 -12.47 -3.07 -6.05
N PRO A 185 -12.42 -2.12 -5.09
CA PRO A 185 -13.57 -1.28 -4.78
C PRO A 185 -13.80 -0.17 -5.81
N LYS A 186 -12.84 0.11 -6.72
CA LYS A 186 -12.96 1.09 -7.82
C LYS A 186 -13.58 0.49 -9.08
N ARG A 187 -13.94 -0.79 -9.06
CA ARG A 187 -14.73 -1.43 -10.11
C ARG A 187 -16.06 -0.70 -10.33
N PRO A 188 -16.46 -0.41 -11.58
CA PRO A 188 -17.74 0.24 -11.87
C PRO A 188 -18.97 -0.53 -11.35
N ASP A 189 -18.87 -1.85 -11.16
CA ASP A 189 -19.94 -2.72 -10.66
C ASP A 189 -19.83 -3.05 -9.16
N CYS A 190 -18.91 -2.42 -8.45
CA CYS A 190 -18.72 -2.59 -7.01
C CYS A 190 -19.42 -1.48 -6.23
N ASN A 191 -20.24 -1.86 -5.25
CA ASN A 191 -20.97 -0.92 -4.39
C ASN A 191 -20.36 -0.86 -2.97
N TYR A 192 -19.09 -1.20 -2.84
CA TYR A 192 -18.41 -1.17 -1.55
C TYR A 192 -18.37 0.28 -1.04
N PRO A 193 -18.69 0.56 0.24
CA PRO A 193 -18.95 1.94 0.66
C PRO A 193 -17.72 2.87 0.71
N PHE A 194 -16.51 2.32 0.56
CA PHE A 194 -15.26 3.07 0.63
C PHE A 194 -14.24 2.59 -0.43
N ASP A 195 -14.05 3.38 -1.48
CA ASP A 195 -13.30 2.98 -2.69
C ASP A 195 -11.81 3.32 -2.69
N ASP A 196 -11.30 3.91 -1.61
CA ASP A 196 -9.91 4.36 -1.53
C ASP A 196 -9.06 3.53 -0.57
N LEU A 197 -9.40 2.25 -0.37
CA LEU A 197 -8.50 1.30 0.30
C LEU A 197 -7.17 1.22 -0.47
N SER A 198 -6.07 1.00 0.24
CA SER A 198 -4.80 0.57 -0.36
C SER A 198 -4.88 -0.91 -0.78
N GLY A 199 -3.97 -1.40 -1.61
CA GLY A 199 -3.85 -2.81 -1.99
C GLY A 199 -3.72 -3.72 -0.76
N CYS A 200 -2.91 -3.33 0.24
CA CYS A 200 -2.85 -4.02 1.54
C CYS A 200 -4.18 -3.95 2.30
N GLY A 201 -4.92 -2.84 2.18
CA GLY A 201 -6.27 -2.69 2.72
C GLY A 201 -7.26 -3.69 2.14
N VAL A 202 -7.26 -3.87 0.81
CA VAL A 202 -8.09 -4.88 0.15
C VAL A 202 -7.69 -6.30 0.60
N GLY A 203 -6.38 -6.58 0.70
CA GLY A 203 -5.87 -7.83 1.26
C GLY A 203 -6.33 -8.08 2.71
N PHE A 204 -6.35 -7.04 3.55
CA PHE A 204 -6.88 -7.11 4.90
C PHE A 204 -8.38 -7.42 4.92
N LYS A 205 -9.19 -6.78 4.07
CA LYS A 205 -10.63 -7.09 3.95
C LYS A 205 -10.86 -8.53 3.51
N PHE A 206 -10.01 -9.06 2.62
CA PHE A 206 -10.08 -10.45 2.21
C PHE A 206 -9.80 -11.41 3.38
N MET A 207 -8.74 -11.16 4.15
CA MET A 207 -8.45 -11.95 5.35
C MET A 207 -9.52 -11.79 6.44
N GLN A 208 -10.17 -10.62 6.53
CA GLN A 208 -11.32 -10.39 7.41
C GLN A 208 -12.52 -11.26 7.01
N ALA A 209 -12.84 -11.35 5.72
CA ALA A 209 -13.93 -12.20 5.23
C ALA A 209 -13.65 -13.69 5.51
N LEU A 210 -12.43 -14.14 5.21
CA LEU A 210 -11.97 -15.51 5.49
C LEU A 210 -12.05 -15.82 6.99
N ALA A 211 -11.58 -14.91 7.85
CA ALA A 211 -11.65 -15.06 9.30
C ALA A 211 -13.10 -15.20 9.78
N SER A 212 -14.02 -14.43 9.21
CA SER A 212 -15.45 -14.53 9.53
C SER A 212 -16.02 -15.91 9.20
N VAL A 213 -15.70 -16.45 8.01
CA VAL A 213 -16.19 -17.78 7.55
C VAL A 213 -15.61 -18.91 8.39
N ARG A 214 -14.30 -18.85 8.71
CA ARG A 214 -13.63 -19.84 9.56
C ARG A 214 -13.83 -19.62 11.06
N HIS A 215 -14.65 -18.65 11.47
CA HIS A 215 -14.84 -18.27 12.87
C HIS A 215 -13.54 -17.95 13.63
N ILE A 216 -12.54 -17.42 12.93
CA ILE A 216 -11.28 -16.96 13.52
C ILE A 216 -11.55 -15.62 14.21
N PRO A 217 -11.28 -15.49 15.53
CA PRO A 217 -11.53 -14.25 16.24
C PRO A 217 -10.75 -13.05 15.66
N PHE A 218 -11.40 -11.88 15.60
CA PHE A 218 -10.83 -10.65 15.03
C PHE A 218 -9.49 -10.23 15.68
N ILE A 219 -9.25 -10.61 16.94
CA ILE A 219 -7.97 -10.36 17.63
C ILE A 219 -6.75 -10.92 16.88
N HIS A 220 -6.93 -11.94 16.03
CA HIS A 220 -5.85 -12.49 15.21
C HIS A 220 -5.51 -11.62 13.98
N LEU A 221 -6.38 -10.68 13.61
CA LEU A 221 -6.13 -9.67 12.56
C LEU A 221 -5.45 -8.42 13.13
N MET A 222 -5.64 -8.13 14.43
CA MET A 222 -5.09 -6.92 15.08
C MET A 222 -3.57 -6.73 14.90
N PRO A 223 -2.72 -7.76 15.05
CA PRO A 223 -1.28 -7.61 14.83
C PRO A 223 -0.88 -7.27 13.40
N LEU A 224 -1.79 -7.43 12.43
CA LEU A 224 -1.54 -7.12 11.02
C LEU A 224 -1.73 -5.63 10.71
N LEU A 225 -2.37 -4.88 11.60
CA LEU A 225 -2.68 -3.46 11.40
C LEU A 225 -1.41 -2.58 11.36
N ASP A 226 -0.28 -3.07 11.90
CA ASP A 226 1.00 -2.38 11.79
C ASP A 226 1.54 -2.32 10.35
N LEU A 227 1.32 -3.37 9.54
CA LEU A 227 1.60 -3.33 8.10
C LEU A 227 0.63 -2.44 7.36
N LEU A 228 -0.65 -2.51 7.74
CA LEU A 228 -1.70 -1.81 7.04
C LEU A 228 -1.55 -0.29 7.17
N VAL A 229 -1.17 0.21 8.34
CA VAL A 229 -0.86 1.65 8.48
C VAL A 229 0.38 2.07 7.70
N VAL A 230 1.36 1.18 7.55
CA VAL A 230 2.55 1.44 6.74
C VAL A 230 2.18 1.54 5.25
N SER A 231 1.31 0.67 4.77
CA SER A 231 0.70 0.76 3.43
C SER A 231 -0.08 2.07 3.26
N ILE A 232 -1.10 2.32 4.08
CA ILE A 232 -1.98 3.50 3.98
C ILE A 232 -1.16 4.80 3.91
N ALA A 233 -0.14 4.91 4.76
CA ALA A 233 0.71 6.09 4.79
C ALA A 233 1.65 6.17 3.57
N SER A 234 2.24 5.05 3.14
CA SER A 234 3.25 5.06 2.08
C SER A 234 2.66 5.19 0.67
N ASP A 235 1.43 4.72 0.49
CA ASP A 235 0.68 4.79 -0.76
C ASP A 235 -0.15 6.09 -0.89
N LEU A 236 -0.17 6.89 0.18
CA LEU A 236 -0.79 8.22 0.22
C LEU A 236 -2.31 8.21 -0.10
N VAL A 237 -2.98 7.08 0.11
CA VAL A 237 -4.44 6.98 0.06
C VAL A 237 -5.11 7.89 1.10
N ILE A 238 -6.34 8.31 0.85
CA ILE A 238 -7.03 9.25 1.75
C ILE A 238 -7.27 8.60 3.11
N MET A 239 -6.86 9.27 4.19
CA MET A 239 -7.16 8.85 5.56
C MET A 239 -8.53 9.38 6.02
N THR A 240 -9.57 8.96 5.32
CA THR A 240 -10.98 9.11 5.72
C THR A 240 -11.65 7.74 5.74
N GLY A 241 -12.92 7.66 6.15
CA GLY A 241 -13.67 6.39 6.15
C GLY A 241 -12.91 5.25 6.86
N GLU A 242 -12.83 4.09 6.21
CA GLU A 242 -12.16 2.92 6.78
C GLU A 242 -10.65 3.12 6.96
N ASN A 243 -9.96 3.78 6.02
CA ASN A 243 -8.53 4.06 6.17
C ASN A 243 -8.23 4.87 7.44
N ARG A 244 -9.13 5.77 7.86
CA ARG A 244 -8.97 6.52 9.11
C ARG A 244 -9.03 5.62 10.35
N ILE A 245 -9.92 4.62 10.34
CA ILE A 245 -10.06 3.62 11.41
C ILE A 245 -8.82 2.72 11.42
N LEU A 246 -8.46 2.15 10.26
CA LEU A 246 -7.36 1.22 10.11
C LEU A 246 -6.01 1.89 10.44
N ALA A 247 -5.79 3.13 10.02
CA ALA A 247 -4.60 3.90 10.38
C ALA A 247 -4.55 4.23 11.88
N HIS A 248 -5.69 4.49 12.53
CA HIS A 248 -5.73 4.74 13.97
C HIS A 248 -5.23 3.55 14.78
N PHE A 249 -5.86 2.39 14.58
CA PHE A 249 -5.52 1.17 15.30
C PHE A 249 -4.18 0.60 14.83
N GLY A 250 -3.80 0.80 13.57
CA GLY A 250 -2.48 0.45 13.07
C GLY A 250 -1.35 1.28 13.69
N LEU A 251 -1.53 2.60 13.87
CA LEU A 251 -0.58 3.42 14.63
C LEU A 251 -0.47 2.97 16.09
N GLN A 252 -1.59 2.60 16.73
CA GLN A 252 -1.56 2.05 18.08
C GLN A 252 -0.75 0.74 18.12
N GLN A 253 -1.06 -0.22 17.23
CA GLN A 253 -0.32 -1.47 17.13
C GLN A 253 1.18 -1.26 16.86
N LEU A 254 1.53 -0.35 15.95
CA LEU A 254 2.91 -0.02 15.59
C LEU A 254 3.71 0.61 16.75
N ASN A 255 3.04 1.40 17.60
CA ASN A 255 3.68 2.04 18.75
C ASN A 255 3.75 1.12 19.98
N GLU A 256 2.77 0.25 20.19
CA GLU A 256 2.66 -0.59 21.39
C GLU A 256 3.35 -1.94 21.23
N SER A 257 3.15 -2.61 20.08
CA SER A 257 3.66 -3.96 19.84
C SER A 257 3.95 -4.19 18.35
N PRO A 258 4.91 -3.45 17.76
CA PRO A 258 5.29 -3.63 16.37
C PRO A 258 5.87 -5.03 16.14
N ARG A 259 5.63 -5.60 14.97
CA ARG A 259 6.37 -6.80 14.54
C ARG A 259 7.87 -6.54 14.47
N LYS A 260 8.65 -7.62 14.62
CA LYS A 260 10.13 -7.57 14.67
C LYS A 260 10.75 -6.83 13.48
N GLY A 261 10.24 -7.06 12.27
CA GLY A 261 10.70 -6.38 11.07
C GLY A 261 10.53 -4.85 11.13
N LEU A 262 9.35 -4.37 11.50
CA LEU A 262 9.08 -2.94 11.65
C LEU A 262 9.83 -2.35 12.85
N LEU A 263 9.95 -3.09 13.96
CA LEU A 263 10.77 -2.68 15.10
C LEU A 263 12.24 -2.47 14.70
N SER A 264 12.80 -3.33 13.86
CA SER A 264 14.15 -3.16 13.30
C SER A 264 14.29 -1.84 12.51
N ILE A 265 13.31 -1.51 11.66
CA ILE A 265 13.30 -0.25 10.90
C ILE A 265 13.10 0.96 11.79
N ILE A 266 12.26 0.87 12.83
CA ILE A 266 12.06 1.93 13.83
C ILE A 266 13.39 2.27 14.52
N LYS A 267 14.16 1.24 14.91
CA LYS A 267 15.51 1.38 15.48
C LYS A 267 16.46 2.08 14.52
N LEU A 268 16.54 1.60 13.28
CA LEU A 268 17.39 2.17 12.23
C LEU A 268 16.97 3.58 11.80
N SER A 269 15.73 3.96 12.10
CA SER A 269 15.19 5.30 11.87
C SER A 269 15.40 6.26 13.05
N GLY A 270 15.94 5.78 14.18
CA GLY A 270 16.12 6.57 15.39
C GLY A 270 14.81 6.95 16.09
N LEU A 271 13.76 6.12 15.95
CA LEU A 271 12.40 6.42 16.40
C LEU A 271 11.99 5.71 17.71
N GLU A 272 12.87 4.92 18.35
CA GLU A 272 12.50 4.06 19.50
C GLU A 272 11.90 4.78 20.71
N LYS A 273 12.20 6.07 20.89
CA LYS A 273 11.71 6.89 22.02
C LYS A 273 10.64 7.89 21.58
N HIS A 274 10.11 7.73 20.38
CA HIS A 274 9.17 8.64 19.76
C HIS A 274 7.82 7.96 19.56
N VAL A 275 6.73 8.70 19.75
CA VAL A 275 5.40 8.23 19.32
C VAL A 275 5.35 8.39 17.81
N ILE A 276 5.40 7.27 17.10
CA ILE A 276 5.42 7.21 15.64
C ILE A 276 4.13 7.83 15.09
N THR A 277 4.30 8.74 14.14
CA THR A 277 3.22 9.40 13.41
C THR A 277 3.16 8.93 11.95
N ILE A 278 2.11 9.32 11.21
CA ILE A 278 2.04 9.10 9.75
C ILE A 278 3.24 9.72 9.04
N ASP A 279 3.65 10.93 9.43
CA ASP A 279 4.80 11.61 8.83
C ASP A 279 6.10 10.80 9.02
N ASP A 280 6.30 10.18 10.19
CA ASP A 280 7.45 9.29 10.40
C ASP A 280 7.41 8.08 9.48
N ILE A 281 6.21 7.53 9.22
CA ILE A 281 6.05 6.44 8.26
C ILE A 281 6.43 6.91 6.86
N VAL A 282 5.81 8.00 6.38
CA VAL A 282 6.00 8.55 5.03
C VAL A 282 7.47 8.93 4.78
N PHE A 283 8.14 9.54 5.75
CA PHE A 283 9.47 10.12 5.53
C PHE A 283 10.64 9.25 6.03
N LYS A 284 10.39 8.27 6.92
CA LYS A 284 11.48 7.47 7.53
C LYS A 284 11.30 5.97 7.33
N ILE A 285 10.11 5.41 7.56
CA ILE A 285 9.88 3.96 7.51
C ILE A 285 9.64 3.48 6.07
N GLY A 286 8.61 4.00 5.40
CA GLY A 286 8.25 3.67 4.02
C GLY A 286 9.42 3.79 3.04
N PRO A 287 10.21 4.88 3.06
CA PRO A 287 11.35 5.03 2.16
C PRO A 287 12.47 3.99 2.35
N ARG A 288 12.61 3.40 3.53
CA ARG A 288 13.55 2.28 3.77
C ARG A 288 13.00 0.99 3.16
N ILE A 289 11.74 0.67 3.41
CA ILE A 289 11.08 -0.52 2.84
C ILE A 289 11.13 -0.45 1.30
N ASN A 290 10.76 0.69 0.72
CA ASN A 290 10.79 0.91 -0.73
C ASN A 290 12.21 0.84 -1.32
N ALA A 291 13.26 1.10 -0.52
CA ALA A 291 14.63 1.04 -1.01
C ALA A 291 15.02 -0.40 -1.40
N ALA A 292 14.48 -1.42 -0.73
CA ALA A 292 14.73 -2.82 -1.09
C ALA A 292 14.31 -3.11 -2.54
N GLY A 293 13.08 -2.76 -2.92
CA GLY A 293 12.57 -2.91 -4.29
C GLY A 293 13.13 -1.91 -5.31
N ARG A 294 13.88 -0.89 -4.87
CA ARG A 294 14.56 0.09 -5.76
C ARG A 294 16.03 -0.22 -5.98
N MET A 295 16.67 -0.98 -5.11
CA MET A 295 18.12 -1.25 -5.19
C MET A 295 18.43 -2.71 -5.48
N GLU A 296 17.54 -3.61 -5.10
CA GLU A 296 17.72 -5.06 -5.26
C GLU A 296 16.34 -5.69 -5.54
N SER A 297 15.82 -6.48 -4.60
CA SER A 297 14.56 -7.20 -4.73
C SER A 297 13.59 -6.79 -3.63
N GLY A 298 12.32 -6.56 -3.99
CA GLY A 298 11.24 -6.35 -3.02
C GLY A 298 11.02 -7.58 -2.12
N LYS A 299 11.53 -8.76 -2.49
CA LYS A 299 11.55 -9.95 -1.62
C LYS A 299 12.21 -9.67 -0.27
N THR A 300 13.31 -8.92 -0.25
CA THR A 300 14.03 -8.59 0.99
C THR A 300 13.16 -7.78 1.96
N ALA A 301 12.30 -6.91 1.44
CA ALA A 301 11.31 -6.19 2.26
C ALA A 301 10.28 -7.15 2.87
N VAL A 302 9.73 -8.08 2.07
CA VAL A 302 8.79 -9.08 2.60
C VAL A 302 9.46 -9.94 3.66
N ASP A 303 10.68 -10.46 3.41
CA ASP A 303 11.45 -11.28 4.35
C ASP A 303 11.60 -10.60 5.71
N LEU A 304 11.93 -9.30 5.71
CA LEU A 304 11.97 -8.48 6.92
C LEU A 304 10.60 -8.43 7.62
N LEU A 305 9.55 -8.06 6.87
CA LEU A 305 8.21 -7.82 7.40
C LEU A 305 7.52 -9.09 7.91
N ILE A 306 7.96 -10.27 7.47
CA ILE A 306 7.43 -11.56 7.94
C ILE A 306 8.33 -12.26 8.97
N SER A 307 9.48 -11.67 9.31
CA SER A 307 10.48 -12.26 10.20
C SER A 307 9.92 -12.51 11.61
N ARG A 308 10.30 -13.68 12.16
CA ARG A 308 9.99 -14.11 13.54
C ARG A 308 11.22 -14.11 14.46
N SER A 309 12.39 -13.73 13.95
CA SER A 309 13.66 -13.67 14.68
C SER A 309 14.15 -12.22 14.77
N ASP A 310 14.60 -11.80 15.95
CA ASP A 310 15.15 -10.45 16.13
C ASP A 310 16.51 -10.31 15.43
N ASP A 311 17.29 -11.40 15.40
CA ASP A 311 18.58 -11.43 14.71
C ASP A 311 18.39 -11.36 13.19
N ASP A 312 17.45 -12.14 12.63
CA ASP A 312 17.16 -12.10 11.20
C ASP A 312 16.59 -10.73 10.81
N ALA A 313 15.65 -10.20 11.61
CA ALA A 313 15.07 -8.88 11.36
C ALA A 313 16.12 -7.76 11.44
N LYS A 314 17.10 -7.88 12.34
CA LYS A 314 18.23 -6.94 12.41
C LYS A 314 19.11 -7.07 11.17
N SER A 315 19.55 -8.27 10.82
CA SER A 315 20.42 -8.51 9.67
C SER A 315 19.80 -8.01 8.37
N ILE A 316 18.53 -8.34 8.11
CA ILE A 316 17.82 -7.90 6.91
C ILE A 316 17.58 -6.38 6.97
N GLY A 317 17.26 -5.84 8.15
CA GLY A 317 17.08 -4.41 8.37
C GLY A 317 18.34 -3.60 8.06
N ASP A 318 19.52 -4.07 8.46
CA ASP A 318 20.81 -3.43 8.18
C ASP A 318 21.09 -3.38 6.66
N THR A 319 20.79 -4.47 5.93
CA THR A 319 20.85 -4.51 4.46
C THR A 319 19.91 -3.47 3.84
N ILE A 320 18.65 -3.42 4.28
CA ILE A 320 17.66 -2.46 3.79
C ILE A 320 18.08 -1.01 4.08
N ASN A 321 18.68 -0.75 5.25
CA ASN A 321 19.18 0.57 5.60
C ASN A 321 20.36 0.99 4.72
N THR A 322 21.23 0.04 4.36
CA THR A 322 22.33 0.26 3.42
C THR A 322 21.78 0.63 2.04
N HIS A 323 20.85 -0.16 1.50
CA HIS A 323 20.15 0.13 0.24
C HIS A 323 19.49 1.51 0.25
N ASN A 324 18.87 1.90 1.37
CA ASN A 324 18.27 3.22 1.50
C ASN A 324 19.31 4.36 1.47
N ASN A 325 20.49 4.17 2.05
CA ASN A 325 21.56 5.16 2.01
C ASN A 325 22.16 5.27 0.60
N ASP A 326 22.41 4.15 -0.05
CA ASP A 326 22.90 4.10 -1.43
C ASP A 326 21.91 4.77 -2.38
N ARG A 327 20.63 4.44 -2.24
CA ARG A 327 19.53 5.06 -2.99
C ARG A 327 19.53 6.58 -2.82
N LYS A 328 19.68 7.10 -1.59
CA LYS A 328 19.74 8.54 -1.32
C LYS A 328 20.97 9.21 -1.94
N SER A 329 22.11 8.51 -1.93
CA SER A 329 23.34 9.01 -2.55
C SER A 329 23.18 9.16 -4.07
N ILE A 330 22.72 8.10 -4.73
CA ILE A 330 22.48 8.07 -6.19
C ILE A 330 21.41 9.08 -6.59
N ASP A 331 20.31 9.15 -5.84
CA ASP A 331 19.24 10.13 -6.03
C ASP A 331 19.76 11.58 -5.97
N ARG A 332 20.62 11.91 -5.00
CA ARG A 332 21.24 13.24 -4.90
C ARG A 332 22.15 13.54 -6.09
N GLU A 333 23.01 12.59 -6.48
CA GLU A 333 23.92 12.74 -7.61
C GLU A 333 23.16 12.99 -8.92
N ILE A 334 22.19 12.12 -9.24
CA ILE A 334 21.38 12.24 -10.44
C ILE A 334 20.52 13.51 -10.42
N THR A 335 20.00 13.93 -9.26
CA THR A 335 19.27 15.21 -9.14
C THR A 335 20.15 16.39 -9.54
N LEU A 336 21.41 16.43 -9.07
CA LEU A 336 22.33 17.51 -9.39
C LEU A 336 22.68 17.53 -10.89
N GLU A 337 22.99 16.37 -11.48
CA GLU A 337 23.24 16.25 -12.91
C GLU A 337 22.02 16.69 -13.74
N ALA A 338 20.83 16.29 -13.32
CA ALA A 338 19.60 16.62 -14.02
C ALA A 338 19.29 18.12 -13.96
N ILE A 339 19.52 18.78 -12.81
CA ILE A 339 19.40 20.24 -12.67
C ILE A 339 20.42 20.95 -13.56
N GLU A 340 21.67 20.47 -13.63
CA GLU A 340 22.70 21.04 -14.49
C GLU A 340 22.37 20.89 -15.98
N MET A 341 21.90 19.71 -16.38
CA MET A 341 21.45 19.44 -17.75
C MET A 341 20.25 20.32 -18.14
N ALA A 342 19.33 20.54 -17.21
CA ALA A 342 18.19 21.44 -17.40
C ALA A 342 18.64 22.92 -17.49
N ALA A 343 19.55 23.36 -16.62
CA ALA A 343 20.03 24.75 -16.57
C ALA A 343 20.88 25.15 -17.78
N THR A 344 21.55 24.19 -18.43
CA THR A 344 22.36 24.42 -19.64
C THR A 344 21.54 24.49 -20.93
N ALA A 345 20.26 24.10 -20.89
CA ALA A 345 19.35 24.24 -22.04
C ALA A 345 18.94 25.71 -22.22
N SER A 346 19.32 26.30 -23.35
CA SER A 346 19.12 27.73 -23.66
C SER A 346 17.66 28.17 -23.71
N ASP A 347 16.72 27.24 -23.91
CA ASP A 347 15.29 27.48 -24.03
C ASP A 347 14.47 26.91 -22.85
N PHE A 348 15.14 26.43 -21.78
CA PHE A 348 14.48 25.78 -20.63
C PHE A 348 13.30 26.58 -20.08
N ALA A 349 13.47 27.89 -19.91
CA ALA A 349 12.45 28.78 -19.38
C ALA A 349 11.20 28.94 -20.26
N THR A 350 11.25 28.51 -21.52
CA THR A 350 10.15 28.62 -22.50
C THR A 350 9.46 27.28 -22.78
N ARG A 351 9.96 26.18 -22.23
CA ARG A 351 9.40 24.84 -22.44
C ARG A 351 8.29 24.54 -21.44
N ASN A 352 7.25 23.85 -21.93
CA ASN A 352 6.14 23.37 -21.11
C ASN A 352 6.44 22.03 -20.41
N SER A 353 7.54 21.36 -20.78
CA SER A 353 7.92 20.05 -20.27
C SER A 353 9.44 19.88 -20.27
N THR A 354 9.96 19.21 -19.25
CA THR A 354 11.37 18.83 -19.12
C THR A 354 11.55 17.36 -19.45
N VAL A 355 12.36 17.05 -20.45
CA VAL A 355 12.73 15.68 -20.84
C VAL A 355 14.24 15.59 -20.82
N LEU A 356 14.77 14.75 -19.94
CA LEU A 356 16.21 14.53 -19.77
C LEU A 356 16.51 13.06 -20.00
N TYR A 357 17.68 12.78 -20.55
CA TYR A 357 18.13 11.43 -20.83
C TYR A 357 19.61 11.29 -20.51
N ASN A 358 19.93 10.32 -19.67
CA ASN A 358 21.28 9.83 -19.48
C ASN A 358 21.23 8.31 -19.36
N PRO A 359 21.91 7.55 -20.24
CA PRO A 359 21.88 6.09 -20.21
C PRO A 359 22.50 5.49 -18.94
N THR A 360 23.29 6.24 -18.19
CA THR A 360 23.92 5.76 -16.94
C THR A 360 23.04 5.94 -15.71
N TRP A 361 21.92 6.65 -15.82
CA TRP A 361 21.06 6.91 -14.67
C TRP A 361 20.36 5.65 -14.18
N HIS A 362 20.44 5.44 -12.87
CA HIS A 362 19.80 4.32 -12.21
C HIS A 362 18.28 4.45 -12.28
N LYS A 363 17.62 3.55 -13.02
CA LYS A 363 16.16 3.62 -13.26
C LYS A 363 15.33 3.65 -11.96
N GLY A 364 15.85 3.05 -10.88
CA GLY A 364 15.15 2.96 -9.58
C GLY A 364 14.94 4.29 -8.86
N VAL A 365 15.63 5.37 -9.24
CA VAL A 365 15.50 6.69 -8.60
C VAL A 365 14.90 7.77 -9.49
N LEU A 366 14.67 7.48 -10.78
CA LEU A 366 14.23 8.47 -11.77
C LEU A 366 12.91 9.16 -11.39
N GLY A 367 11.97 8.44 -10.78
CA GLY A 367 10.72 9.04 -10.31
C GLY A 367 10.93 10.08 -9.19
N ILE A 368 11.88 9.85 -8.30
CA ILE A 368 12.21 10.78 -7.20
C ILE A 368 12.89 12.03 -7.78
N VAL A 369 13.85 11.83 -8.67
CA VAL A 369 14.55 12.90 -9.38
C VAL A 369 13.57 13.76 -10.17
N ALA A 370 12.65 13.14 -10.93
CA ALA A 370 11.63 13.86 -11.67
C ALA A 370 10.74 14.71 -10.77
N SER A 371 10.29 14.17 -9.62
CA SER A 371 9.50 14.93 -8.64
C SER A 371 10.25 16.16 -8.12
N ARG A 372 11.55 16.04 -7.82
CA ARG A 372 12.38 17.17 -7.36
C ARG A 372 12.60 18.23 -8.43
N LEU A 373 12.77 17.83 -9.68
CA LEU A 373 12.90 18.75 -10.81
C LEU A 373 11.62 19.58 -11.03
N VAL A 374 10.45 19.04 -10.68
CA VAL A 374 9.18 19.78 -10.73
C VAL A 374 9.09 20.82 -9.61
N GLU A 375 9.69 20.53 -8.44
CA GLU A 375 9.69 21.44 -7.28
C GLU A 375 10.76 22.55 -7.34
N THR A 376 11.82 22.34 -8.12
CA THR A 376 12.99 23.25 -8.27
C THR A 376 12.74 24.30 -9.34
#